data_AF-A0A4S0NP03-F1
#
_entry.id   AF-A0A4S0NP03-F1
#
_cell.length_a   1.000
_cell.length_b   1.000
_cell.length_c   1.000
_cell.angle_alpha   90.00
_cell.angle_beta   90.00
_cell.angle_gamma   90.00
#
_symmetry.space_group_name_H-M   'P 1'
#
loop_
_entity.id
_entity.type
_entity.pdbx_description
1 polymer ?
#
loop_
_entity_poly.entity_id
_entity_poly.type
_entity_poly.pdbx_seq_one_letter_code
_entity_poly.pdbx_strand_id
1 'polypeptide(L)'
;MRARDRQDQRRSTMATIGTFKKSGNNEFTGEIVTLSVQARGVRIIPENRANGENAPSHRVFVGRVEIGAAWAKQSNEGRNYLGLKLDDPSFTAPVFANLFDDEDGEGYSLIWSRPSRRNAE
;
A
#
# COMPACT_ATOMS: atom_id res chain seq x y z
N MET A 1 32.60 -12.97 -18.57
CA MET A 1 32.95 -11.60 -18.14
C MET A 1 31.64 -10.84 -17.91
N ARG A 2 31.09 -10.91 -16.69
CA ARG A 2 29.84 -10.24 -16.30
C ARG A 2 30.19 -8.90 -15.66
N ALA A 3 29.85 -7.79 -16.31
CA ALA A 3 29.80 -6.47 -15.67
C ALA A 3 29.13 -5.47 -16.60
N ARG A 4 27.94 -5.02 -16.19
CA ARG A 4 27.32 -3.68 -16.38
C ARG A 4 25.79 -3.73 -16.49
N ASP A 5 25.13 -4.58 -15.71
CA ASP A 5 23.71 -4.38 -15.32
C ASP A 5 23.64 -3.43 -14.12
N ARG A 6 24.17 -2.21 -14.26
CA ARG A 6 24.13 -1.19 -13.19
C ARG A 6 23.64 0.14 -13.75
N GLN A 7 22.65 0.67 -13.03
CA GLN A 7 22.28 2.08 -12.93
C GLN A 7 21.48 2.67 -14.10
N ASP A 8 20.25 2.20 -14.30
CA ASP A 8 19.16 3.12 -14.69
C ASP A 8 17.75 2.59 -14.39
N GLN A 9 17.56 1.93 -13.25
CA GLN A 9 16.24 1.99 -12.59
C GLN A 9 16.07 3.42 -12.06
N ARG A 10 15.62 4.29 -12.96
CA ARG A 10 15.21 5.69 -12.72
C ARG A 10 14.67 5.82 -11.32
N ARG A 11 15.30 6.65 -10.47
CA ARG A 11 14.93 6.90 -9.07
C ARG A 11 13.43 7.15 -8.94
N SER A 12 12.65 6.10 -8.73
CA SER A 12 11.30 6.23 -8.20
C SER A 12 11.50 6.78 -6.80
N THR A 13 11.07 8.02 -6.57
CA THR A 13 11.10 8.57 -5.22
C THR A 13 10.12 7.74 -4.39
N MET A 14 10.66 6.84 -3.58
CA MET A 14 9.90 6.05 -2.61
C MET A 14 9.82 6.81 -1.30
N ALA A 15 8.69 6.73 -0.62
CA ALA A 15 8.49 7.30 0.70
C ALA A 15 7.64 6.35 1.56
N THR A 16 8.07 6.09 2.79
CA THR A 16 7.21 5.47 3.79
C THR A 16 6.20 6.49 4.26
N ILE A 17 4.92 6.23 3.99
CA ILE A 17 3.80 7.13 4.32
C ILE A 17 2.87 6.54 5.37
N GLY A 18 3.25 5.42 6.00
CA GLY A 18 2.46 4.81 7.05
C GLY A 18 3.15 3.61 7.67
N THR A 19 2.77 3.33 8.91
CA THR A 19 3.21 2.17 9.68
C THR A 19 1.99 1.45 10.22
N PHE A 20 2.02 0.13 10.14
CA PHE A 20 0.90 -0.73 10.50
C PHE A 20 1.38 -1.91 11.32
N LYS A 21 0.46 -2.46 12.12
CA LYS A 21 0.60 -3.75 12.76
C LYS A 21 -0.50 -4.66 12.27
N LYS A 22 -0.15 -5.93 12.05
CA LYS A 22 -1.14 -6.96 11.77
C LYS A 22 -1.83 -7.37 13.07
N SER A 23 -3.15 -7.32 13.06
CA SER A 23 -4.03 -7.86 14.08
C SER A 23 -4.47 -9.27 13.69
N GLY A 24 -5.27 -9.91 14.55
CA GLY A 24 -5.93 -11.17 14.23
C GLY A 24 -6.75 -11.08 12.93
N ASN A 25 -7.00 -12.24 12.32
CA ASN A 25 -7.87 -12.38 11.15
C ASN A 25 -7.45 -11.57 9.91
N ASN A 26 -6.14 -11.37 9.71
CA ASN A 26 -5.60 -10.65 8.55
C ASN A 26 -6.07 -9.19 8.44
N GLU A 27 -6.42 -8.57 9.56
CA GLU A 27 -6.67 -7.13 9.67
C GLU A 27 -5.36 -6.40 9.99
N PHE A 28 -5.22 -5.16 9.53
CA PHE A 28 -4.09 -4.30 9.86
C PHE A 28 -4.58 -3.01 10.47
N THR A 29 -3.90 -2.53 11.49
CA THR A 29 -4.20 -1.24 12.14
C THR A 29 -2.93 -0.39 12.20
N GLY A 30 -3.06 0.89 11.88
CA GLY A 30 -1.90 1.77 11.81
C GLY A 30 -2.25 3.23 11.58
N GLU A 31 -1.32 3.94 10.95
CA GLU A 31 -1.47 5.33 10.57
C GLU A 31 -0.95 5.59 9.17
N ILE A 32 -1.48 6.66 8.55
CA ILE A 32 -1.01 7.21 7.29
C ILE A 32 -0.62 8.66 7.54
N VAL A 33 0.60 9.01 7.17
CA VAL A 33 1.20 10.32 7.37
C VAL A 33 1.79 10.83 6.06
N THR A 34 1.24 11.94 5.60
CA THR A 34 1.72 12.78 4.50
C THR A 34 1.70 14.24 4.96
N LEU A 35 2.18 15.16 4.12
CA LEU A 35 2.11 16.60 4.46
C LEU A 35 0.67 17.11 4.62
N SER A 36 -0.28 16.56 3.84
CA SER A 36 -1.68 17.03 3.84
C SER A 36 -2.62 16.17 4.70
N VAL A 37 -2.22 14.93 5.00
CA VAL A 37 -3.07 13.95 5.71
C VAL A 37 -2.28 13.31 6.83
N GLN A 38 -2.80 13.37 8.06
CA GLN A 38 -2.29 12.66 9.23
C GLN A 38 -3.44 11.86 9.85
N ALA A 39 -3.64 10.64 9.38
CA ALA A 39 -4.73 9.77 9.80
C ALA A 39 -4.21 8.67 10.72
N ARG A 40 -4.67 8.68 11.98
CA ARG A 40 -4.41 7.60 12.95
C ARG A 40 -5.59 6.64 13.02
N GLY A 41 -5.33 5.40 13.44
CA GLY A 41 -6.38 4.38 13.57
C GLY A 41 -6.95 3.95 12.22
N VAL A 42 -6.12 3.98 11.18
CA VAL A 42 -6.45 3.43 9.87
C VAL A 42 -6.55 1.92 10.01
N ARG A 43 -7.63 1.33 9.51
CA ARG A 43 -7.89 -0.12 9.55
C ARG A 43 -7.99 -0.67 8.14
N ILE A 44 -7.26 -1.74 7.85
CA ILE A 44 -7.32 -2.49 6.59
C ILE A 44 -7.96 -3.83 6.92
N ILE A 45 -9.20 -4.03 6.48
CA ILE A 45 -10.06 -5.13 6.91
C ILE A 45 -10.33 -6.05 5.72
N PRO A 46 -10.25 -7.39 5.86
CA PRO A 46 -10.61 -8.31 4.79
C PRO A 46 -12.02 -8.08 4.25
N GLU A 47 -12.17 -8.14 2.94
CA GLU A 47 -13.47 -8.09 2.25
C GLU A 47 -13.95 -9.52 1.97
N ASN A 48 -14.89 -9.99 2.79
CA ASN A 48 -15.41 -11.35 2.72
C ASN A 48 -16.39 -11.58 1.56
N ARG A 49 -16.86 -10.50 0.90
CA ARG A 49 -17.77 -10.57 -0.25
C ARG A 49 -17.08 -10.31 -1.59
N ALA A 50 -15.76 -10.45 -1.65
CA ALA A 50 -15.00 -10.25 -2.88
C ALA A 50 -15.50 -11.19 -3.99
N ASN A 51 -16.25 -10.64 -4.96
CA ASN A 51 -16.80 -11.36 -6.10
C ASN A 51 -16.09 -10.91 -7.38
N GLY A 52 -15.35 -11.81 -8.01
CA GLY A 52 -14.65 -11.56 -9.28
C GLY A 52 -13.14 -11.32 -9.12
N GLU A 53 -12.40 -11.51 -10.22
CA GLU A 53 -10.93 -11.52 -10.25
C GLU A 53 -10.30 -10.17 -9.85
N ASN A 54 -11.01 -9.07 -10.08
CA ASN A 54 -10.55 -7.71 -9.75
C ASN A 54 -11.12 -7.16 -8.44
N ALA A 55 -11.90 -7.96 -7.70
CA ALA A 55 -12.47 -7.51 -6.44
C ALA A 55 -11.37 -7.24 -5.41
N PRO A 56 -11.52 -6.19 -4.58
CA PRO A 56 -10.56 -5.93 -3.52
C PRO A 56 -10.59 -7.04 -2.48
N SER A 57 -9.41 -7.43 -2.02
CA SER A 57 -9.25 -8.39 -0.92
C SER A 57 -9.47 -7.75 0.46
N HIS A 58 -9.25 -6.44 0.56
CA HIS A 58 -9.40 -5.66 1.78
C HIS A 58 -9.97 -4.28 1.49
N ARG A 59 -10.57 -3.67 2.50
CA ARG A 59 -11.07 -2.30 2.47
C ARG A 59 -10.42 -1.48 3.57
N VAL A 60 -10.19 -0.20 3.29
CA VAL A 60 -9.40 0.70 4.15
C VAL A 60 -10.33 1.74 4.77
N PHE A 61 -10.32 1.84 6.10
CA PHE A 61 -11.21 2.71 6.87
C PHE A 61 -10.47 3.60 7.85
N VAL A 62 -11.03 4.76 8.13
CA VAL A 62 -10.73 5.60 9.29
C VAL A 62 -12.03 5.90 10.02
N GLY A 63 -12.15 5.43 11.27
CA GLY A 63 -13.44 5.43 11.97
C GLY A 63 -14.51 4.67 11.18
N ARG A 64 -15.54 5.39 10.73
CA ARG A 64 -16.65 4.88 9.91
C ARG A 64 -16.52 5.20 8.42
N VAL A 65 -15.54 6.01 8.03
CA VAL A 65 -15.32 6.45 6.65
C VAL A 65 -14.41 5.45 5.97
N GLU A 66 -14.77 5.07 4.76
CA GLU A 66 -13.90 4.30 3.88
C GLU A 66 -13.08 5.23 3.01
N ILE A 67 -11.79 4.97 2.94
CA ILE A 67 -10.81 5.83 2.27
C ILE A 67 -10.03 5.10 1.16
N GLY A 68 -10.38 3.84 0.87
CA GLY A 68 -9.71 3.07 -0.16
C GLY A 68 -9.89 1.56 -0.05
N ALA A 69 -9.12 0.85 -0.87
CA ALA A 69 -9.14 -0.61 -0.95
C ALA A 69 -7.74 -1.18 -1.17
N ALA A 70 -7.59 -2.49 -0.91
CA ALA A 70 -6.33 -3.19 -1.11
C ALA A 70 -6.51 -4.57 -1.76
N TRP A 71 -5.49 -4.98 -2.49
CA TRP A 71 -5.40 -6.26 -3.20
C TRP A 71 -4.18 -7.03 -2.72
N ALA A 72 -4.40 -8.26 -2.27
CA ALA A 72 -3.34 -9.21 -1.99
C ALA A 72 -2.60 -9.53 -3.29
N LYS A 73 -1.27 -9.38 -3.26
CA LYS A 73 -0.40 -9.58 -4.40
C LYS A 73 0.84 -10.35 -3.95
N GLN A 74 1.53 -10.93 -4.93
CA GLN A 74 2.81 -11.58 -4.75
C GLN A 74 3.83 -10.93 -5.69
N SER A 75 5.04 -10.65 -5.21
CA SER A 75 6.14 -10.14 -6.03
C SER A 75 6.75 -11.25 -6.88
N ASN A 76 7.56 -10.89 -7.88
CA ASN A 76 8.31 -11.87 -8.68
C ASN A 76 9.29 -12.72 -7.84
N GLU A 77 9.67 -12.21 -6.66
CA GLU A 77 10.53 -12.90 -5.69
C GLU A 77 9.72 -13.73 -4.68
N GLY A 78 8.41 -13.86 -4.88
CA GLY A 78 7.52 -14.67 -4.04
C GLY A 78 7.04 -13.98 -2.76
N ARG A 79 7.39 -12.70 -2.53
CA ARG A 79 6.99 -11.97 -1.33
C ARG A 79 5.54 -11.50 -1.43
N ASN A 80 4.74 -11.80 -0.40
CA ASN A 80 3.36 -11.33 -0.31
C ASN A 80 3.31 -9.87 0.15
N TYR A 81 2.40 -9.10 -0.43
CA TYR A 81 2.16 -7.70 -0.06
C TYR A 81 0.72 -7.30 -0.35
N LEU A 82 0.28 -6.17 0.20
CA LEU A 82 -0.98 -5.54 -0.22
C LEU A 82 -0.67 -4.36 -1.13
N GLY A 83 -1.23 -4.34 -2.34
CA GLY A 83 -1.28 -3.13 -3.15
C GLY A 83 -2.51 -2.32 -2.76
N LEU A 84 -2.34 -1.07 -2.35
CA LEU A 84 -3.40 -0.17 -1.92
C LEU A 84 -3.69 0.89 -2.99
N LYS A 85 -4.98 1.21 -3.11
CA LYS A 85 -5.48 2.44 -3.74
C LYS A 85 -6.24 3.22 -2.66
N LEU A 86 -5.73 4.39 -2.29
CA LEU A 86 -6.39 5.33 -1.39
C LEU A 86 -7.06 6.41 -2.24
N ASP A 87 -8.34 6.64 -2.02
CA ASP A 87 -9.19 7.50 -2.85
C ASP A 87 -10.24 8.15 -1.96
N ASP A 88 -9.86 9.28 -1.37
CA ASP A 88 -10.66 10.06 -0.42
C ASP A 88 -10.65 11.53 -0.89
N PRO A 89 -11.73 12.31 -0.66
CA PRO A 89 -11.81 13.71 -1.10
C PRO A 89 -10.68 14.63 -0.62
N SER A 90 -9.94 14.27 0.43
CA SER A 90 -8.74 15.01 0.87
C SER A 90 -7.54 14.86 -0.06
N PHE A 91 -7.53 13.86 -0.94
CA PHE A 91 -6.51 13.68 -1.97
C PHE A 91 -6.94 14.34 -3.29
N THR A 92 -6.03 15.03 -3.95
CA THR A 92 -6.29 15.63 -5.28
C THR A 92 -6.41 14.58 -6.39
N ALA A 93 -5.90 13.37 -6.15
CA ALA A 93 -5.96 12.21 -7.03
C ALA A 93 -5.72 10.94 -6.19
N PRO A 94 -6.11 9.75 -6.69
CA PRO A 94 -5.85 8.50 -5.97
C PRO A 94 -4.37 8.29 -5.67
N VAL A 95 -4.07 7.82 -4.45
CA VAL A 95 -2.73 7.50 -4.00
C VAL A 95 -2.53 5.98 -4.03
N PHE A 96 -1.53 5.53 -4.79
CA PHE A 96 -1.16 4.12 -4.86
C PHE A 96 0.08 3.84 -4.01
N ALA A 97 -0.03 2.86 -3.12
CA ALA A 97 1.04 2.47 -2.21
C ALA A 97 1.03 0.96 -2.01
N ASN A 98 2.13 0.41 -1.49
CA ASN A 98 2.24 -1.02 -1.19
C ASN A 98 2.58 -1.21 0.28
N LEU A 99 1.83 -2.09 0.95
CA LEU A 99 2.09 -2.50 2.33
C LEU A 99 2.93 -3.77 2.33
N PHE A 100 4.15 -3.67 2.85
CA PHE A 100 5.07 -4.78 3.03
C PHE A 100 5.27 -5.08 4.50
N ASP A 101 5.58 -6.34 4.81
CA ASP A 101 6.15 -6.71 6.09
C ASP A 101 7.52 -6.04 6.26
N ASP A 102 7.78 -5.52 7.46
CA ASP A 102 9.10 -5.03 7.82
C ASP A 102 10.06 -6.21 8.00
N GLU A 103 11.37 -5.99 7.78
CA GLU A 103 12.38 -7.05 7.79
C GLU A 103 12.48 -7.79 9.14
N ASP A 104 12.17 -7.10 10.24
CA ASP A 104 12.17 -7.66 11.59
C ASP A 104 10.86 -8.39 11.95
N GLY A 105 9.85 -8.36 11.06
CA GLY A 105 8.56 -9.04 11.25
C GLY A 105 7.64 -8.42 12.31
N GLU A 106 8.04 -7.32 12.97
CA GLU A 106 7.28 -6.67 14.03
C GLU A 106 6.21 -5.68 13.53
N GLY A 107 6.24 -5.35 12.24
CA GLY A 107 5.44 -4.28 11.65
C GLY A 107 5.28 -4.40 10.15
N TYR A 108 4.58 -3.42 9.60
CA TYR A 108 4.34 -3.28 8.17
C TYR A 108 4.53 -1.82 7.76
N SER A 109 5.26 -1.59 6.68
CA SER A 109 5.49 -0.27 6.11
C SER A 109 4.63 -0.04 4.87
N LEU A 110 3.90 1.07 4.85
CA LEU A 110 3.16 1.52 3.67
C LEU A 110 4.05 2.42 2.82
N ILE A 111 4.50 1.88 1.69
CA ILE A 111 5.45 2.54 0.80
C ILE A 111 4.71 3.13 -0.39
N TRP A 112 4.73 4.45 -0.49
CA TRP A 112 4.32 5.17 -1.68
C TRP A 112 5.51 5.29 -2.64
N SER A 113 5.24 5.17 -3.94
CA SER A 113 6.24 5.42 -4.98
C SER A 113 5.68 6.37 -6.02
N ARG A 114 6.47 7.37 -6.40
CA ARG A 114 6.02 8.34 -7.41
C ARG A 114 5.77 7.63 -8.74
N PRO A 115 4.58 7.80 -9.36
CA PRO A 115 4.34 7.31 -10.71
C PRO A 115 5.40 7.87 -11.67
N SER A 116 6.17 6.98 -12.31
CA SER A 116 7.05 7.36 -13.40
C SER A 116 6.19 7.78 -14.59
N ARG A 117 6.58 8.85 -15.31
CA ARG A 117 5.85 9.42 -16.46
C ARG A 117 5.46 8.43 -17.57
N ARG A 118 5.94 7.18 -17.54
CA ARG A 118 5.57 6.12 -18.50
C ARG A 118 4.29 5.34 -18.13
N ASN A 119 3.80 5.44 -16.89
CA ASN A 119 2.62 4.70 -16.42
C ASN A 119 1.40 5.62 -16.20
N ALA A 120 1.41 6.82 -16.77
CA ALA A 120 0.37 7.84 -16.61
C ALA A 120 -0.41 8.07 -17.93
N GLU A 121 -0.61 6.99 -18.70
CA GLU A 121 -1.47 6.93 -19.89
C GLU A 121 -2.55 5.88 -19.68
#